data_AF-A0A0C9T7D9-F1
#
_entry.id   AF-A0A0C9T7D9-F1
#
_cell.length_a   1.000
_cell.length_b   1.000
_cell.length_c   1.000
_cell.angle_alpha   90.00
_cell.angle_beta   90.00
_cell.angle_gamma   90.00
#
_symmetry.space_group_name_H-M   'P 1'
#
loop_
_entity.id
_entity.type
_entity.pdbx_description
1 polymer ?
#
loop_
_entity_poly.entity_id
_entity_poly.type
_entity_poly.pdbx_seq_one_letter_code
_entity_poly.pdbx_strand_id
1 'polypeptide(L)'
;MKFGVYRDDCEGLHPDTINKYYGVHGKETRRTQGQTGAGHPTDEEAESDDDSTSEPGSAVRGNDLAQRVADDLESDIRHDAIPVPDHRNPFNGNADLEGEYFDKLQEIIVRGDMPTGFGILEDEWVDGMYPTVEVIPAGRKGSKEIRVSLAAQEWKARAGLWCQALAVLSHFR
;
A
#
# COMPACT_ATOMS: atom_id res chain seq x y z
N MET A 1 -13.70 22.45 9.44
CA MET A 1 -12.60 21.48 9.37
C MET A 1 -12.13 21.17 10.79
N LYS A 2 -12.47 19.99 11.32
CA LYS A 2 -11.91 19.50 12.60
C LYS A 2 -10.75 18.58 12.24
N PHE A 3 -9.53 18.95 12.65
CA PHE A 3 -8.36 18.08 12.54
C PHE A 3 -8.56 16.84 13.42
N GLY A 4 -8.04 15.69 12.98
CA GLY A 4 -8.34 14.36 13.53
C GLY A 4 -8.09 14.21 15.04
N VAL A 5 -8.71 13.20 15.62
CA VAL A 5 -8.51 12.83 17.03
C VAL A 5 -7.12 12.24 17.17
N TYR A 6 -6.26 12.85 17.99
CA TYR A 6 -4.93 12.36 18.29
C TYR A 6 -5.02 11.36 19.45
N ARG A 7 -4.60 10.12 19.21
CA ARG A 7 -4.20 9.22 20.29
C ARG A 7 -2.72 9.45 20.55
N ASP A 8 -2.38 9.65 21.82
CA ASP A 8 -0.98 9.71 22.25
C ASP A 8 -0.47 8.28 22.43
N ASP A 9 0.27 7.79 21.45
CA ASP A 9 0.86 6.45 21.47
C ASP A 9 1.93 6.28 22.57
N CYS A 10 2.32 7.38 23.24
CA CYS A 10 3.28 7.39 24.34
C CYS A 10 2.63 7.48 25.72
N GLU A 11 1.29 7.44 25.82
CA GLU A 11 0.58 7.49 27.09
C GLU A 11 0.98 6.30 27.99
N GLY A 12 1.62 6.60 29.13
CA GLY A 12 2.07 5.59 30.10
C GLY A 12 3.44 4.94 29.81
N LEU A 13 4.14 5.34 28.73
CA LEU A 13 5.50 4.87 28.46
C LEU A 13 6.55 5.66 29.27
N HIS A 14 7.54 4.94 29.80
CA HIS A 14 8.65 5.58 30.53
C HIS A 14 9.48 6.44 29.55
N PRO A 15 9.92 7.66 29.95
CA PRO A 15 10.68 8.58 29.09
C PRO A 15 11.92 7.94 28.46
N ASP A 16 12.60 7.04 29.16
CA ASP A 16 13.77 6.34 28.61
C ASP A 16 13.42 5.38 27.49
N THR A 17 12.21 4.79 27.52
CA THR A 17 11.71 3.95 26.44
C THR A 17 11.41 4.82 25.22
N ILE A 18 10.81 5.99 25.44
CA ILE A 18 10.55 6.97 24.38
C ILE A 18 11.89 7.43 23.78
N ASN A 19 12.88 7.79 24.59
CA ASN A 19 14.21 8.21 24.12
C ASN A 19 14.99 7.10 23.42
N LYS A 20 14.84 5.84 23.84
CA LYS A 20 15.52 4.71 23.19
C LYS A 20 15.03 4.47 21.76
N TYR A 21 13.73 4.65 21.50
CA TYR A 21 13.11 4.34 20.21
C TYR A 21 12.80 5.57 19.35
N TYR A 22 12.66 6.75 19.96
CA TYR A 22 12.31 8.03 19.33
C TYR A 22 13.30 9.15 19.64
N GLY A 23 14.31 8.91 20.48
CA GLY A 23 15.31 9.92 20.83
C GLY A 23 16.19 10.27 19.63
N VAL A 24 16.68 11.50 19.63
CA VAL A 24 17.55 12.06 18.59
C VAL A 24 19.04 11.78 18.83
N HIS A 25 19.36 10.86 19.76
CA HIS A 25 20.73 10.54 20.15
C HIS A 25 21.42 9.59 19.14
N GLY A 26 21.58 10.07 17.91
CA GLY A 26 22.57 9.56 16.96
C GLY A 26 23.74 10.55 16.86
N LYS A 27 24.88 10.13 16.28
CA LYS A 27 25.96 11.07 15.91
C LYS A 27 25.37 12.18 15.04
N GLU A 28 25.57 13.45 15.42
CA GLU A 28 25.15 14.60 14.62
C GLU A 28 25.75 14.48 13.21
N THR A 29 24.89 14.19 12.23
CA THR A 29 25.27 14.28 10.82
C THR A 29 25.31 15.76 10.45
N ARG A 30 26.51 16.32 10.23
CA ARG A 30 26.64 17.68 9.69
C ARG A 30 26.05 17.70 8.29
N ARG A 31 24.87 18.30 8.15
CA ARG A 31 24.20 18.50 6.86
C ARG A 31 24.82 19.69 6.15
N THR A 32 25.26 19.49 4.92
CA THR A 32 25.68 20.59 4.05
C THR A 32 24.45 21.37 3.57
N GLN A 33 24.67 22.61 3.13
CA GLN A 33 23.62 23.50 2.64
C GLN A 33 22.95 22.88 1.40
N GLY A 34 21.74 22.34 1.57
CA GLY A 34 20.97 21.69 0.48
C GLY A 34 20.34 20.35 0.84
N GLN A 35 20.77 19.68 1.93
CA GLN A 35 20.15 18.42 2.37
C GLN A 35 18.89 18.66 3.21
N THR A 36 17.72 18.38 2.63
CA THR A 36 16.46 18.31 3.36
C THR A 36 16.38 16.93 4.04
N GLY A 37 15.94 16.88 5.30
CA GLY A 37 15.91 15.66 6.13
C GLY A 37 14.90 14.58 5.69
N ALA A 38 14.49 14.57 4.42
CA ALA A 38 13.75 13.48 3.82
C ALA A 38 14.79 12.48 3.29
N GLY A 39 14.96 11.36 3.99
CA GLY A 39 16.01 10.38 3.70
C GLY A 39 16.02 9.97 2.23
N HIS A 40 17.12 10.29 1.55
CA HIS A 40 17.48 9.78 0.24
C HIS A 40 18.85 9.14 0.44
N PRO A 41 19.00 7.80 0.38
CA PRO A 41 20.32 7.23 0.19
C PRO A 41 20.66 7.51 -1.27
N THR A 42 21.42 8.57 -1.51
CA THR A 42 22.08 8.75 -2.80
C THR A 42 23.22 7.77 -2.88
N ASP A 43 23.17 7.00 -3.95
CA ASP A 43 24.17 6.12 -4.53
C ASP A 43 25.61 6.62 -4.33
N GLU A 44 26.50 5.65 -4.18
CA GLU A 44 27.90 5.80 -3.79
C GLU A 44 28.69 6.68 -4.76
N GLU A 45 29.30 7.76 -4.27
CA GLU A 45 30.57 8.25 -4.82
C GLU A 45 31.57 8.48 -3.68
N ALA A 46 32.68 7.75 -3.78
CA ALA A 46 33.75 7.54 -2.81
C ALA A 46 34.29 8.79 -2.10
N GLU A 47 34.28 8.77 -0.76
CA GLU A 47 35.28 9.50 0.03
C GLU A 47 36.31 8.50 0.57
N SER A 48 37.44 8.45 -0.13
CA SER A 48 38.71 8.01 0.44
C SER A 48 39.23 9.14 1.32
N ASP A 49 39.15 9.01 2.65
CA ASP A 49 40.29 9.41 3.46
C ASP A 49 40.39 8.60 4.76
N ASP A 50 41.61 8.13 4.95
CA ASP A 50 42.13 7.26 5.99
C ASP A 50 42.32 8.05 7.29
N ASP A 51 41.62 7.68 8.37
CA ASP A 51 42.16 7.89 9.70
C ASP A 51 41.85 6.68 10.60
N SER A 52 42.88 5.88 10.78
CA SER A 52 42.94 4.74 11.66
C SER A 52 42.79 5.16 13.13
N THR A 53 41.69 4.78 13.78
CA THR A 53 41.68 4.62 15.24
C THR A 53 41.08 3.26 15.60
N SER A 54 41.97 2.36 16.02
CA SER A 54 41.65 0.99 16.43
C SER A 54 41.00 0.98 17.82
N GLU A 55 39.70 0.73 17.90
CA GLU A 55 39.00 0.29 19.11
C GLU A 55 38.58 -1.19 18.91
N PRO A 56 39.07 -2.14 19.72
CA PRO A 56 38.76 -3.55 19.55
C PRO A 56 37.47 -3.89 20.30
N GLY A 57 36.33 -3.83 19.61
CA GLY A 57 35.05 -4.09 20.26
C GLY A 57 33.90 -4.32 19.31
N SER A 58 33.81 -5.54 18.77
CA SER A 58 32.66 -6.10 18.07
C SER A 58 32.33 -5.44 16.72
N ALA A 59 33.15 -5.75 15.71
CA ALA A 59 32.72 -5.74 14.32
C ALA A 59 31.64 -6.81 14.15
N VAL A 60 30.38 -6.47 14.42
CA VAL A 60 29.25 -7.19 13.84
C VAL A 60 29.38 -6.95 12.34
N ARG A 61 30.02 -7.90 11.66
CA ARG A 61 30.26 -7.89 10.22
C ARG A 61 28.94 -7.55 9.53
N GLY A 62 28.92 -6.55 8.65
CA GLY A 62 27.71 -6.22 7.87
C GLY A 62 27.10 -7.42 7.13
N ASN A 63 27.93 -8.45 6.88
CA ASN A 63 27.51 -9.74 6.33
C ASN A 63 26.57 -10.54 7.25
N ASP A 64 26.72 -10.43 8.57
CA ASP A 64 25.91 -11.15 9.57
C ASP A 64 24.52 -10.52 9.74
N LEU A 65 24.43 -9.19 9.58
CA LEU A 65 23.15 -8.48 9.54
C LEU A 65 22.38 -8.78 8.24
N ALA A 66 23.06 -8.76 7.10
CA ALA A 66 22.44 -9.09 5.82
C ALA A 66 21.94 -10.55 5.78
N GLN A 67 22.70 -11.48 6.35
CA GLN A 67 22.31 -12.88 6.46
C GLN A 67 21.09 -13.04 7.39
N ARG A 68 21.08 -12.39 8.55
CA ARG A 68 19.93 -12.39 9.46
C ARG A 68 18.67 -11.79 8.85
N VAL A 69 18.79 -10.67 8.13
CA VAL A 69 17.66 -10.08 7.39
C VAL A 69 17.18 -11.03 6.30
N ALA A 70 18.09 -11.71 5.60
CA ALA A 70 17.74 -12.68 4.57
C ALA A 70 17.06 -13.93 5.15
N ASP A 71 17.44 -14.33 6.36
CA ASP A 71 16.90 -15.49 7.09
C ASP A 71 15.57 -15.16 7.81
N ASP A 72 15.38 -13.91 8.24
CA ASP A 72 14.15 -13.39 8.88
C ASP A 72 13.05 -13.05 7.84
N LEU A 73 13.39 -12.90 6.57
CA LEU A 73 12.43 -12.70 5.48
C LEU A 73 11.78 -14.03 5.10
N GLU A 74 10.50 -14.18 5.49
CA GLU A 74 9.64 -15.31 5.18
C GLU A 74 9.57 -15.57 3.66
N SER A 75 9.42 -16.83 3.24
CA SER A 75 9.40 -17.23 1.81
C SER A 75 8.38 -16.47 0.97
N ASP A 76 7.32 -15.95 1.61
CA ASP A 76 6.24 -15.21 0.98
C ASP A 76 6.68 -13.83 0.46
N ILE A 77 7.84 -13.32 0.88
CA ILE A 77 8.43 -12.06 0.41
C ILE A 77 9.41 -12.32 -0.75
N ARG A 78 9.81 -13.58 -0.99
CA ARG A 78 10.67 -14.00 -2.10
C ARG A 78 9.86 -14.62 -3.25
N HIS A 79 8.73 -14.04 -3.63
CA HIS A 79 8.11 -14.44 -4.88
C HIS A 79 8.89 -13.81 -6.05
N ASP A 80 9.12 -14.59 -7.12
CA ASP A 80 9.60 -14.03 -8.38
C ASP A 80 8.70 -12.87 -8.80
N ALA A 81 9.26 -11.87 -9.49
CA ALA A 81 8.49 -10.75 -9.97
C ALA A 81 7.28 -11.26 -10.76
N ILE A 82 6.07 -10.87 -10.35
CA ILE A 82 4.86 -11.24 -11.07
C ILE A 82 4.97 -10.57 -12.45
N PRO A 83 4.94 -11.35 -13.55
CA PRO A 83 5.06 -10.78 -14.88
C PRO A 83 3.90 -9.81 -15.09
N VAL A 84 4.23 -8.54 -15.28
CA VAL A 84 3.23 -7.53 -15.62
C VAL A 84 2.79 -7.79 -17.06
N PRO A 85 1.47 -7.84 -17.34
CA PRO A 85 1.01 -7.97 -18.71
C PRO A 85 1.57 -6.84 -19.60
N ASP A 86 2.19 -7.20 -20.73
CA ASP A 86 2.78 -6.24 -21.67
C ASP A 86 1.71 -5.41 -22.42
N HIS A 87 0.46 -5.87 -22.40
CA HIS A 87 -0.63 -5.28 -23.15
C HIS A 87 -1.42 -4.26 -22.32
N ARG A 88 -1.71 -3.09 -22.91
CA ARG A 88 -2.49 -2.01 -22.27
C ARG A 88 -3.99 -2.34 -22.12
N ASN A 89 -4.46 -3.37 -22.81
CA ASN A 89 -5.86 -3.79 -22.88
C ASN A 89 -5.91 -5.33 -22.85
N PRO A 90 -6.80 -5.96 -22.06
CA PRO A 90 -6.99 -7.41 -22.03
C PRO A 90 -7.29 -8.06 -23.39
N PHE A 91 -7.78 -7.31 -24.38
CA PHE A 91 -8.14 -7.87 -25.70
C PHE A 91 -7.00 -7.94 -26.71
N ASN A 92 -5.75 -7.57 -26.34
CA ASN A 92 -4.54 -7.70 -27.19
C ASN A 92 -4.67 -7.11 -28.61
N GLY A 93 -5.51 -6.07 -28.79
CA GLY A 93 -5.78 -5.46 -30.10
C GLY A 93 -6.78 -6.22 -30.98
N ASN A 94 -7.46 -7.23 -30.46
CA ASN A 94 -8.56 -7.93 -31.13
C ASN A 94 -9.87 -7.13 -30.97
N ALA A 95 -10.18 -6.34 -32.00
CA ALA A 95 -11.37 -5.49 -32.03
C ALA A 95 -12.69 -6.28 -31.98
N ASP A 96 -12.72 -7.51 -32.49
CA ASP A 96 -13.94 -8.33 -32.52
C ASP A 96 -14.31 -8.81 -31.12
N LEU A 97 -13.33 -9.29 -30.34
CA LEU A 97 -13.53 -9.70 -28.94
C LEU A 97 -13.88 -8.50 -28.05
N GLU A 98 -13.25 -7.35 -28.29
CA GLU A 98 -13.57 -6.11 -27.59
C GLU A 98 -15.02 -5.68 -27.86
N GLY A 99 -15.47 -5.77 -29.12
CA GLY A 99 -16.86 -5.52 -29.49
C GLY A 99 -17.84 -6.46 -28.81
N GLU A 100 -17.56 -7.77 -28.84
CA GLU A 100 -18.40 -8.78 -28.18
C GLU A 100 -18.48 -8.55 -26.65
N TYR A 101 -17.39 -8.13 -26.03
CA TYR A 101 -17.38 -7.76 -24.61
C TYR A 101 -18.31 -6.59 -24.32
N PHE A 102 -18.22 -5.50 -25.07
CA PHE A 102 -19.06 -4.32 -24.86
C PHE A 102 -20.54 -4.61 -25.15
N ASP A 103 -20.83 -5.43 -26.15
CA ASP A 103 -22.20 -5.85 -26.47
C ASP A 103 -22.82 -6.67 -25.32
N LYS A 104 -22.08 -7.66 -24.78
CA LYS A 104 -22.54 -8.45 -23.63
C LYS A 104 -22.65 -7.62 -22.35
N LEU A 105 -21.70 -6.71 -22.12
CA LEU A 105 -21.76 -5.79 -20.98
C LEU A 105 -23.01 -4.91 -21.07
N GLN A 106 -23.30 -4.38 -22.25
CA GLN A 106 -24.50 -3.58 -22.47
C GLN A 106 -25.80 -4.38 -22.23
N GLU A 107 -25.83 -5.65 -22.66
CA GLU A 107 -26.96 -6.54 -22.38
C GLU A 107 -27.19 -6.71 -20.87
N ILE A 108 -26.13 -6.98 -20.10
CA ILE A 108 -26.21 -7.16 -18.64
C ILE A 108 -26.60 -5.87 -17.93
N ILE A 109 -26.07 -4.73 -18.37
CA ILE A 109 -26.46 -3.41 -17.84
C ILE A 109 -27.96 -3.17 -18.04
N VAL A 110 -28.48 -3.44 -19.24
CA VAL A 110 -29.91 -3.26 -19.55
C VAL A 110 -30.78 -4.24 -18.78
N ARG A 111 -30.31 -5.48 -18.60
CA ARG A 111 -31.02 -6.50 -17.82
C ARG A 111 -31.04 -6.19 -16.33
N GLY A 112 -30.05 -5.45 -15.84
CA GLY A 112 -29.93 -5.04 -14.44
C GLY A 112 -29.42 -6.16 -13.53
N ASP A 113 -28.81 -7.20 -14.10
CA ASP A 113 -28.30 -8.33 -13.33
C ASP A 113 -27.05 -7.94 -12.55
N MET A 114 -27.08 -8.14 -11.23
CA MET A 114 -25.90 -8.01 -10.39
C MET A 114 -25.21 -9.36 -10.17
N PRO A 115 -23.90 -9.46 -10.42
CA PRO A 115 -23.15 -10.67 -10.11
C PRO A 115 -22.96 -10.84 -8.60
N THR A 116 -23.06 -12.07 -8.14
CA THR A 116 -22.76 -12.48 -6.76
C THR A 116 -21.26 -12.60 -6.53
N GLY A 117 -20.82 -12.46 -5.28
CA GLY A 117 -19.43 -12.60 -4.83
C GLY A 117 -18.61 -11.31 -4.87
N PHE A 118 -19.24 -10.17 -5.20
CA PHE A 118 -18.55 -8.89 -5.36
C PHE A 118 -18.82 -7.88 -4.23
N GLY A 119 -19.61 -8.27 -3.21
CA GLY A 119 -19.91 -7.42 -2.06
C GLY A 119 -20.90 -6.30 -2.38
N ILE A 120 -21.77 -6.50 -3.37
CA ILE A 120 -22.68 -5.45 -3.88
C ILE A 120 -24.16 -5.75 -3.68
N LEU A 121 -24.48 -7.03 -3.43
CA LEU A 121 -25.81 -7.44 -3.08
C LEU A 121 -26.06 -7.19 -1.60
N GLU A 122 -27.32 -6.88 -1.26
CA GLU A 122 -27.70 -6.54 0.12
C GLU A 122 -27.44 -7.72 1.07
N ASP A 123 -27.57 -8.94 0.57
CA ASP A 123 -27.29 -10.20 1.28
C ASP A 123 -25.79 -10.40 1.60
N GLU A 124 -24.89 -9.68 0.92
CA GLU A 124 -23.44 -9.77 1.11
C GLU A 124 -22.93 -8.74 2.13
N TRP A 125 -23.78 -7.81 2.56
CA TRP A 125 -23.41 -6.75 3.48
C TRP A 125 -23.55 -7.19 4.93
N VAL A 126 -22.51 -6.96 5.73
CA VAL A 126 -22.43 -7.36 7.15
C VAL A 126 -23.61 -6.82 7.97
N ASP A 127 -24.03 -5.58 7.71
CA ASP A 127 -25.11 -4.90 8.44
C ASP A 127 -26.38 -4.70 7.59
N GLY A 128 -26.48 -5.36 6.42
CA GLY A 128 -27.58 -5.17 5.47
C GLY A 128 -27.66 -3.77 4.85
N MET A 129 -26.63 -2.94 5.02
CA MET A 129 -26.57 -1.58 4.50
C MET A 129 -25.29 -1.36 3.69
N TYR A 130 -25.41 -0.61 2.59
CA TYR A 130 -24.24 -0.24 1.78
C TYR A 130 -23.31 0.66 2.60
N PRO A 131 -21.98 0.41 2.61
CA PRO A 131 -21.04 1.23 3.36
C PRO A 131 -21.04 2.67 2.83
N THR A 132 -21.42 3.60 3.70
CA THR A 132 -21.46 5.05 3.41
C THR A 132 -20.21 5.79 3.88
N VAL A 133 -19.33 5.11 4.61
CA VAL A 133 -18.09 5.66 5.12
C VAL A 133 -17.00 4.62 4.97
N GLU A 134 -15.89 5.01 4.36
CA GLU A 134 -14.66 4.24 4.33
C GLU A 134 -13.62 4.89 5.24
N VAL A 135 -12.94 4.06 6.03
CA VAL A 135 -11.90 4.51 6.96
C VAL A 135 -10.56 4.05 6.41
N ILE A 136 -9.77 4.99 5.91
CA ILE A 136 -8.44 4.72 5.37
C ILE A 136 -7.42 5.02 6.47
N PRO A 137 -6.67 4.01 6.96
CA PRO A 137 -5.57 4.25 7.88
C PRO A 137 -4.47 5.05 7.17
N ALA A 138 -4.00 6.11 7.83
CA ALA A 138 -2.98 7.01 7.34
C ALA A 138 -1.86 7.20 8.39
N GLY A 139 -0.67 7.57 7.95
CA GLY A 139 0.50 7.75 8.83
C GLY A 139 1.22 6.46 9.19
N ARG A 140 2.31 6.58 9.96
CA ARG A 140 3.10 5.41 10.40
C ARG A 140 2.23 4.51 11.28
N LYS A 141 2.15 3.23 10.91
CA LYS A 141 1.37 2.20 11.62
C LYS A 141 -0.13 2.50 11.79
N GLY A 142 -0.71 3.33 10.91
CA GLY A 142 -2.14 3.67 10.97
C GLY A 142 -2.51 4.60 12.14
N SER A 143 -1.57 5.40 12.66
CA SER A 143 -1.81 6.34 13.76
C SER A 143 -2.81 7.46 13.43
N LYS A 144 -3.24 7.58 12.18
CA LYS A 144 -4.28 8.48 11.73
C LYS A 144 -5.33 7.69 10.96
N GLU A 145 -6.56 8.17 10.99
CA GLU A 145 -7.63 7.66 10.16
C GLU A 145 -8.20 8.80 9.31
N ILE A 146 -8.35 8.54 8.02
CA ILE A 146 -9.06 9.42 7.10
C ILE A 146 -10.42 8.79 6.87
N ARG A 147 -11.47 9.49 7.29
CA ARG A 147 -12.84 9.08 7.02
C ARG A 147 -13.32 9.71 5.72
N VAL A 148 -13.59 8.88 4.73
CA VAL A 148 -14.13 9.28 3.43
C VAL A 148 -15.62 8.99 3.43
N SER A 149 -16.44 10.03 3.29
CA SER A 149 -17.88 9.85 3.10
C SER A 149 -18.13 9.39 1.66
N LEU A 150 -18.75 8.23 1.50
CA LEU A 150 -19.18 7.68 0.24
C LEU A 150 -20.64 8.06 0.01
N ALA A 151 -20.92 8.87 -1.01
CA ALA A 151 -22.28 9.09 -1.48
C ALA A 151 -22.85 7.77 -2.03
N ALA A 152 -23.63 7.04 -1.22
CA ALA A 152 -24.10 5.69 -1.54
C ALA A 152 -24.80 5.60 -2.91
N GLN A 153 -25.58 6.62 -3.29
CA GLN A 153 -26.28 6.64 -4.57
C GLN A 153 -25.33 6.67 -5.78
N GLU A 154 -24.19 7.36 -5.67
CA GLU A 154 -23.20 7.43 -6.74
C GLU A 154 -22.28 6.20 -6.73
N TRP A 155 -21.82 5.80 -5.55
CA TRP A 155 -20.87 4.72 -5.39
C TRP A 155 -21.50 3.34 -5.63
N LYS A 156 -22.73 3.09 -5.18
CA LYS A 156 -23.42 1.81 -5.45
C LYS A 156 -23.63 1.60 -6.94
N ALA A 157 -24.05 2.63 -7.67
CA ALA A 157 -24.25 2.55 -9.11
C ALA A 157 -22.93 2.29 -9.86
N ARG A 158 -21.85 3.01 -9.50
CA ARG A 158 -20.53 2.83 -10.11
C ARG A 158 -19.92 1.47 -9.79
N ALA A 159 -20.02 1.04 -8.54
CA ALA A 159 -19.54 -0.26 -8.11
C ALA A 159 -20.31 -1.37 -8.83
N GLY A 160 -21.62 -1.22 -9.04
CA GLY A 160 -22.45 -2.19 -9.77
C GLY A 160 -21.98 -2.36 -11.20
N LEU A 161 -21.77 -1.26 -11.91
CA LEU A 161 -21.22 -1.25 -13.27
C LEU A 161 -19.85 -1.93 -13.33
N TRP A 162 -18.97 -1.63 -12.37
CA TRP A 162 -17.64 -2.22 -12.30
C TRP A 162 -17.69 -3.74 -12.07
N CYS A 163 -18.58 -4.20 -11.18
CA CYS A 163 -18.78 -5.63 -10.93
C CYS A 163 -19.33 -6.34 -12.17
N GLN A 164 -20.31 -5.75 -12.86
CA GLN A 164 -20.82 -6.29 -14.13
C GLN A 164 -19.72 -6.39 -15.18
N ALA A 165 -18.93 -5.33 -15.37
CA ALA A 165 -17.80 -5.30 -16.28
C ALA A 165 -16.78 -6.41 -15.97
N LEU A 166 -16.39 -6.56 -14.70
CA LEU A 166 -15.47 -7.61 -14.27
C LEU A 166 -16.03 -9.02 -14.45
N ALA A 167 -17.30 -9.24 -14.12
CA ALA A 167 -17.94 -10.54 -14.30
C ALA A 167 -17.94 -10.94 -15.78
N VAL A 168 -18.31 -10.03 -16.67
CA VAL A 168 -18.20 -10.25 -18.12
C VAL A 168 -16.76 -10.53 -18.52
N LEU A 169 -15.81 -9.69 -18.11
CA LEU A 169 -14.40 -9.84 -18.46
C LEU A 169 -13.82 -11.19 -18.03
N SER A 170 -14.26 -11.71 -16.88
CA SER A 170 -13.83 -13.02 -16.37
C SER A 170 -14.22 -14.19 -17.27
N HIS A 171 -15.22 -14.01 -18.13
CA HIS A 171 -15.64 -14.99 -19.14
C HIS A 171 -14.86 -14.89 -20.46
N PHE A 172 -14.10 -13.82 -20.71
CA PHE A 172 -13.36 -13.56 -21.96
C PHE A 172 -11.88 -13.96 -21.90
N ARG A 173 -11.51 -14.91 -21.04
CA ARG A 173 -10.11 -15.32 -20.81
C ARG A 173 -9.55 -16.25 -21.89
#